data_AF-A0A1G5DPZ1-F1
#
_entry.id   AF-A0A1G5DPZ1-F1
#
_cell.length_a   1.000
_cell.length_b   1.000
_cell.length_c   1.000
_cell.angle_alpha   90.00
_cell.angle_beta   90.00
_cell.angle_gamma   90.00
#
_symmetry.space_group_name_H-M   'P 1'
#
loop_
_entity.id
_entity.type
_entity.pdbx_description
1 polymer ?
#
loop_
_entity_poly.entity_id
_entity_poly.type
_entity_poly.pdbx_seq_one_letter_code
_entity_poly.pdbx_strand_id
1 'polypeptide(L)'
;MNGDTPKNDQALERYLSPIHVWALSFGCAVGWGAFVMPGTTFLPIAGPLGTILGLFIGALLMFVIGINYHYLMTKYPDAGGTLTYTIKAFGYDHGFISAWY
;
A
#
# COMPACT_ATOMS: atom_id res chain seq x y z
N MET A 1 -45.47 9.33 14.72
CA MET A 1 -44.39 10.30 14.50
C MET A 1 -43.17 9.48 14.11
N ASN A 2 -42.83 9.51 12.81
CA ASN A 2 -41.74 8.75 12.19
C ASN A 2 -40.40 9.07 12.82
N GLY A 3 -39.60 8.03 13.08
CA GLY A 3 -38.21 8.11 13.52
C GLY A 3 -37.25 7.75 12.39
N ASP A 4 -37.49 8.30 11.19
CA ASP A 4 -36.69 8.04 10.00
C ASP A 4 -35.39 8.85 10.09
N THR A 5 -34.44 8.35 10.89
CA THR A 5 -33.04 8.78 10.86
C THR A 5 -32.54 8.59 9.42
N PRO A 6 -32.02 9.63 8.73
CA PRO A 6 -31.50 9.47 7.38
C PRO A 6 -30.32 8.48 7.44
N LYS A 7 -30.51 7.29 6.88
CA LYS A 7 -29.40 6.37 6.61
C LYS A 7 -28.48 7.09 5.64
N ASN A 8 -27.24 7.28 6.06
CA ASN A 8 -26.20 7.82 5.20
C ASN A 8 -25.90 6.79 4.11
N ASP A 9 -26.55 6.93 2.94
CA ASP A 9 -26.43 6.06 1.77
C ASP A 9 -25.03 6.12 1.09
N GLN A 10 -24.03 6.72 1.74
CA GLN A 10 -22.65 6.83 1.27
C GLN A 10 -21.66 5.91 2.01
N ALA A 11 -22.14 5.07 2.92
CA ALA A 11 -21.28 4.06 3.55
C ALA A 11 -20.99 2.92 2.57
N LEU A 12 -19.72 2.70 2.23
CA LEU A 12 -19.30 1.60 1.36
C LEU A 12 -19.67 0.25 1.99
N GLU A 13 -20.48 -0.54 1.28
CA GLU A 13 -20.75 -1.91 1.68
C GLU A 13 -19.49 -2.76 1.56
N ARG A 14 -19.25 -3.61 2.57
CA ARG A 14 -18.09 -4.49 2.62
C ARG A 14 -18.28 -5.66 1.65
N TYR A 15 -17.96 -5.41 0.39
CA TYR A 15 -18.09 -6.39 -0.70
C TYR A 15 -16.85 -7.29 -0.88
N LEU A 16 -15.66 -6.83 -0.46
CA LEU A 16 -14.42 -7.58 -0.62
C LEU A 16 -14.20 -8.60 0.51
N SER A 17 -14.18 -9.88 0.12
CA SER A 17 -13.69 -10.98 0.95
C SER A 17 -12.15 -10.89 1.10
N PRO A 18 -11.55 -11.36 2.21
CA PRO A 18 -10.09 -11.35 2.41
C PRO A 18 -9.30 -11.98 1.26
N ILE A 19 -9.85 -13.02 0.62
CA ILE A 19 -9.21 -13.67 -0.53
C ILE A 19 -9.17 -12.75 -1.77
N HIS A 20 -10.22 -11.95 -1.99
CA HIS A 20 -10.27 -10.98 -3.08
C HIS A 20 -9.29 -9.83 -2.85
N VAL A 21 -9.18 -9.37 -1.59
CA VAL A 21 -8.19 -8.35 -1.20
C VAL A 21 -6.78 -8.88 -1.47
N TRP A 22 -6.48 -10.11 -1.06
CA TRP A 22 -5.17 -10.71 -1.26
C TRP A 22 -4.81 -10.85 -2.74
N ALA A 23 -5.75 -11.33 -3.56
CA ALA A 23 -5.58 -11.42 -5.00
C ALA A 23 -5.33 -10.06 -5.66
N LEU A 24 -6.07 -9.02 -5.24
CA LEU A 24 -5.89 -7.65 -5.71
C LEU A 24 -4.51 -7.10 -5.33
N SER A 25 -4.11 -7.22 -4.07
CA SER A 25 -2.81 -6.77 -3.59
C SER A 25 -1.66 -7.48 -4.31
N PHE A 26 -1.78 -8.78 -4.56
CA PHE A 26 -0.79 -9.54 -5.31
C PHE A 26 -0.68 -9.06 -6.77
N GLY A 27 -1.83 -8.83 -7.43
CA GLY A 27 -1.87 -8.31 -8.79
C GLY A 27 -1.28 -6.90 -8.93
N CYS A 28 -1.46 -6.04 -7.92
CA CYS A 28 -0.85 -4.71 -7.92
C CYS A 28 0.66 -4.73 -7.62
N ALA A 29 1.13 -5.71 -6.83
CA ALA A 29 2.54 -5.81 -6.45
C ALA A 29 3.42 -6.41 -7.56
N VAL A 30 2.90 -7.39 -8.31
CA VAL A 30 3.66 -8.07 -9.37
C VAL A 30 3.56 -7.29 -10.68
N GLY A 31 4.67 -6.69 -11.11
CA GLY A 31 4.75 -5.95 -12.38
C GLY A 31 6.05 -6.22 -13.14
N TRP A 32 6.29 -5.44 -14.19
CA TRP A 32 7.49 -5.52 -15.04
C TRP A 32 8.81 -5.64 -14.27
N GLY A 33 8.93 -4.84 -13.19
CA GLY A 33 10.13 -4.80 -12.36
C GLY A 33 10.50 -6.15 -11.74
N ALA A 34 9.52 -6.99 -11.40
CA ALA A 34 9.76 -8.29 -10.79
C ALA A 34 10.44 -9.29 -11.77
N PHE A 35 10.22 -9.13 -13.07
CA PHE A 35 10.77 -10.04 -14.09
C PHE A 35 12.09 -9.55 -14.69
N VAL A 36 12.21 -8.24 -14.89
CA VAL A 36 13.34 -7.69 -15.66
C VAL A 36 14.54 -7.34 -14.79
N MET A 37 14.33 -6.76 -13.60
CA MET A 37 15.44 -6.31 -12.76
C MET A 37 16.36 -7.45 -12.25
N PRO A 38 15.85 -8.65 -11.89
CA PRO A 38 16.73 -9.76 -11.50
C PRO A 38 17.72 -10.17 -12.58
N GLY A 39 17.27 -10.25 -13.84
CA GLY A 39 18.10 -10.68 -14.96
C GLY A 39 19.04 -9.60 -15.51
N THR A 40 18.62 -8.33 -15.51
CA THR A 40 19.38 -7.25 -16.15
C THR A 40 20.25 -6.43 -15.21
N THR A 41 19.88 -6.33 -13.92
CA THR A 41 20.51 -5.38 -12.99
C THR A 41 21.09 -6.09 -11.78
N PHE A 42 20.33 -6.92 -11.08
CA PHE A 42 20.79 -7.50 -9.83
C PHE A 42 21.88 -8.56 -10.03
N LEU A 43 21.62 -9.55 -10.90
CA LEU A 43 22.55 -10.64 -11.13
C LEU A 43 23.87 -10.22 -11.80
N PRO A 44 23.89 -9.37 -12.86
CA PRO A 44 25.14 -9.01 -13.54
C PRO A 44 26.00 -8.01 -12.76
N ILE A 45 25.41 -7.17 -11.89
CA ILE A 45 26.15 -6.13 -11.16
C ILE A 45 26.59 -6.62 -9.76
N ALA A 46 25.70 -7.28 -9.03
CA ALA A 46 25.94 -7.68 -7.63
C ALA A 46 26.31 -9.17 -7.47
N GLY A 47 26.12 -10.00 -8.51
CA GLY A 47 26.23 -11.45 -8.43
C GLY A 47 25.09 -12.12 -7.64
N PRO A 48 25.04 -13.47 -7.57
CA PRO A 48 23.94 -14.19 -6.92
C PRO A 48 23.80 -13.87 -5.43
N LEU A 49 24.92 -13.85 -4.70
CA LEU A 49 24.92 -13.57 -3.26
C LEU A 49 24.54 -12.12 -2.95
N GLY A 50 25.04 -11.15 -3.73
CA GLY A 50 24.68 -9.74 -3.56
C GLY A 50 23.21 -9.47 -3.87
N THR A 51 22.65 -10.15 -4.87
CA THR A 51 21.22 -10.08 -5.22
C THR A 51 20.34 -10.58 -4.08
N ILE A 52 20.65 -11.75 -3.50
CA ILE A 52 19.88 -12.31 -2.38
C ILE A 52 19.89 -11.37 -1.19
N LEU A 53 21.07 -10.84 -0.81
CA LEU A 53 21.19 -9.90 0.30
C LEU A 53 20.44 -8.58 0.02
N GLY A 54 20.56 -8.04 -1.19
CA GLY A 54 19.86 -6.83 -1.60
C GLY A 54 18.33 -6.98 -1.56
N LEU A 55 17.80 -8.09 -2.09
CA LEU A 55 16.38 -8.40 -2.03
C LEU A 55 15.91 -8.63 -0.59
N PHE A 56 16.72 -9.28 0.24
CA PHE A 56 16.38 -9.51 1.65
C PHE A 56 16.30 -8.20 2.43
N ILE A 57 17.27 -7.30 2.26
CA ILE A 57 17.25 -5.97 2.89
C ILE A 57 16.06 -5.15 2.38
N GLY A 58 15.81 -5.18 1.06
CA GLY A 58 14.65 -4.53 0.46
C GLY A 58 13.33 -5.04 1.02
N ALA A 59 13.18 -6.36 1.17
CA ALA A 59 12.00 -6.98 1.77
C ALA A 59 11.81 -6.56 3.23
N LEU A 60 12.89 -6.47 4.00
CA LEU A 60 12.84 -6.03 5.39
C LEU A 60 12.40 -4.56 5.51
N LEU A 61 12.90 -3.67 4.63
CA LEU A 61 12.46 -2.28 4.57
C LEU A 61 10.98 -2.17 4.18
N MET A 62 10.54 -2.93 3.17
CA MET A 62 9.13 -2.97 2.76
C MET A 62 8.22 -3.48 3.87
N PHE A 63 8.68 -4.43 4.69
CA PHE A 63 7.95 -4.93 5.84
C PHE A 63 7.73 -3.84 6.90
N VAL A 64 8.75 -3.03 7.20
CA VAL A 64 8.63 -1.89 8.12
C VAL A 64 7.62 -0.87 7.59
N ILE A 65 7.65 -0.57 6.30
CA ILE A 65 6.66 0.32 5.66
C ILE A 65 5.25 -0.25 5.81
N GLY A 66 5.06 -1.55 5.55
CA GLY A 66 3.77 -2.24 5.70
C GLY A 66 3.18 -2.13 7.11
N ILE A 67 3.99 -2.27 8.16
CA ILE A 67 3.53 -2.09 9.56
C ILE A 67 3.04 -0.66 9.80
N ASN A 68 3.74 0.35 9.29
CA ASN A 68 3.32 1.74 9.42
C ASN A 68 1.98 1.96 8.71
N TYR A 69 1.82 1.48 7.48
CA TYR A 69 0.55 1.57 6.76
C TYR A 69 -0.59 0.84 7.47
N HIS A 70 -0.32 -0.34 8.04
CA HIS A 70 -1.31 -1.06 8.85
C HIS A 70 -1.78 -0.22 10.05
N TYR A 71 -0.86 0.45 10.75
CA TYR A 71 -1.20 1.36 11.84
C TYR A 71 -2.05 2.57 11.39
N LEU A 72 -1.73 3.16 10.23
CA LEU A 72 -2.53 4.29 9.71
C LEU A 72 -3.92 3.82 9.26
N MET A 73 -4.03 2.64 8.67
CA MET A 73 -5.30 2.06 8.22
C MET A 73 -6.23 1.74 9.41
N THR A 74 -5.69 1.31 10.56
CA THR A 74 -6.48 1.07 11.77
C THR A 74 -6.88 2.39 12.47
N LYS A 75 -6.03 3.42 12.41
CA LYS A 75 -6.31 4.74 12.98
C LYS A 75 -7.34 5.54 12.16
N TYR A 76 -7.31 5.43 10.84
CA TYR A 76 -8.20 6.14 9.93
C TYR A 76 -8.97 5.15 9.04
N PRO A 77 -10.07 4.55 9.54
CA PRO A 77 -10.86 3.54 8.83
C PRO A 77 -11.76 4.14 7.75
N ASP A 78 -11.22 5.04 6.94
CA ASP A 78 -11.88 5.60 5.77
C ASP A 78 -11.34 4.93 4.51
N ALA A 79 -12.16 4.85 3.46
CA ALA A 79 -11.77 4.32 2.16
C ALA A 79 -10.86 5.30 1.39
N GLY A 80 -9.66 5.54 1.93
CA GLY A 80 -8.65 6.43 1.39
C GLY A 80 -7.30 5.73 1.20
N GLY A 81 -6.46 6.31 0.34
CA GLY A 81 -5.10 5.83 0.09
C GLY A 81 -4.03 6.60 0.87
N THR A 82 -2.77 6.41 0.48
CA THR A 82 -1.60 7.13 1.04
C THR A 82 -1.82 8.64 1.13
N LEU A 83 -2.36 9.29 0.08
CA LEU A 83 -2.68 10.72 0.07
C LEU A 83 -3.62 11.12 1.23
N THR A 84 -4.70 10.37 1.43
CA THR A 84 -5.68 10.66 2.48
C THR A 84 -5.05 10.52 3.87
N TYR A 85 -4.19 9.52 4.05
CA TYR A 85 -3.47 9.30 5.30
C TYR A 85 -2.44 10.41 5.57
N THR A 86 -1.70 10.84 4.56
CA THR A 86 -0.70 11.91 4.69
C THR A 86 -1.36 13.26 4.96
N ILE A 87 -2.47 13.61 4.28
CA ILE A 87 -3.20 14.85 4.56
C ILE A 87 -3.71 14.86 6.01
N LYS A 88 -4.24 13.73 6.50
CA LYS A 88 -4.74 13.62 7.88
C LYS A 88 -3.65 13.65 8.94
N ALA A 89 -2.44 13.17 8.62
CA ALA A 89 -1.34 13.11 9.58
C ALA A 89 -0.48 14.38 9.58
N PHE A 90 -0.24 14.99 8.41
CA PHE A 90 0.77 16.05 8.21
C PHE A 90 0.24 17.32 7.54
N GLY A 91 -1.04 17.36 7.16
CA GLY A 91 -1.67 18.50 6.48
C GLY A 91 -1.57 18.45 4.96
N TYR A 92 -2.21 19.40 4.29
CA TYR A 92 -2.39 19.42 2.84
C TYR A 92 -1.08 19.56 2.05
N ASP A 93 -0.14 20.38 2.52
CA ASP A 93 1.12 20.64 1.81
C ASP A 93 1.95 19.36 1.67
N HIS A 94 2.11 18.62 2.77
CA HIS A 94 2.82 17.34 2.79
C HIS A 94 2.06 16.25 2.03
N GLY A 95 0.72 16.27 2.11
CA GLY A 95 -0.15 15.39 1.33
C GLY A 95 0.09 15.53 -0.18
N PHE A 96 0.12 16.77 -0.67
CA PHE A 96 0.36 17.06 -2.08
C PHE A 96 1.75 16.58 -2.53
N ILE A 97 2.81 16.88 -1.76
CA ILE A 97 4.17 16.43 -2.09
C ILE A 97 4.23 14.90 -2.17
N SER A 98 3.62 14.19 -1.24
CA SER A 98 3.66 12.72 -1.19
C SER A 98 2.88 12.02 -2.31
N ALA A 99 1.89 12.68 -2.90
CA ALA A 99 1.10 12.11 -3.99
C ALA A 99 1.60 12.54 -5.37
N TRP A 100 2.38 13.61 -5.43
CA TRP A 100 2.97 14.11 -6.68
C TRP A 100 4.24 13.34 -7.10
N TYR A 101 4.96 12.76 -6.14
CA TYR A 101 6.20 11.99 -6.35
C TYR A 101 5.99 10.52 -6.04
#